data_AF-A0A3N5X1I5-F1
#
_entry.id   AF-A0A3N5X1I5-F1
#
_cell.length_a   1.000
_cell.length_b   1.000
_cell.length_c   1.000
_cell.angle_alpha   90.00
_cell.angle_beta   90.00
_cell.angle_gamma   90.00
#
_symmetry.space_group_name_H-M   'P 1'
#
loop_
_entity.id
_entity.type
_entity.pdbx_description
1 polymer ?
#
loop_
_entity_poly.entity_id
_entity_poly.type
_entity_poly.pdbx_seq_one_letter_code
_entity_poly.pdbx_strand_id
1 'polypeptide(L)'
;MDSAIGSEIAASVVFGGPLAEHKGINAPGVALPASALTARDEEDLRFGLSLGVDLVALSFVQTGDDLRRARAIARAAGRAAVPLIAKIERPLALQNLDEVLRESDGVMIARGDLGLELPFEQVPRAQKEITRHARRLGLPVIVATQVLDSMRTEPRPTRAEVSDAANAVDDGVDAIMLAGETAVGVAPARGVRTLVAIIEDAEGAAEHGHTAVEPGFSPAQSTRGNRKRAEGLTSLPALFGSRP
;
A
#
# COMPACT_ATOMS: atom_id res chain seq x y z
N MET A 1 -8.09 -20.02 -22.80
CA MET A 1 -8.32 -19.27 -24.05
C MET A 1 -8.61 -20.33 -25.09
N ASP A 2 -9.83 -20.35 -25.62
CA ASP A 2 -10.28 -21.50 -26.42
C ASP A 2 -9.95 -21.28 -27.90
N SER A 3 -9.98 -20.03 -28.37
CA SER A 3 -9.35 -19.58 -29.63
C SER A 3 -9.39 -18.04 -29.74
N ALA A 4 -8.59 -17.47 -30.64
CA ALA A 4 -8.69 -16.08 -31.09
C ALA A 4 -8.98 -16.05 -32.58
N ILE A 5 -9.99 -15.31 -33.02
CA ILE A 5 -10.37 -15.18 -34.43
C ILE A 5 -10.54 -13.69 -34.76
N GLY A 6 -9.59 -13.12 -35.50
CA GLY A 6 -9.62 -11.70 -35.84
C GLY A 6 -9.58 -10.80 -34.60
N SER A 7 -10.63 -10.01 -34.41
CA SER A 7 -10.82 -9.12 -33.24
C SER A 7 -11.63 -9.76 -32.11
N GLU A 8 -11.96 -11.05 -32.20
CA GLU A 8 -12.80 -11.75 -31.22
C GLU A 8 -11.98 -12.77 -30.43
N ILE A 9 -12.26 -12.84 -29.13
CA ILE A 9 -11.69 -13.83 -28.22
C ILE A 9 -12.79 -14.79 -27.81
N ALA A 10 -12.65 -16.08 -28.17
CA ALA A 10 -13.52 -17.14 -27.69
C ALA A 10 -13.04 -17.61 -26.32
N ALA A 11 -13.92 -17.49 -25.32
CA ALA A 11 -13.65 -17.89 -23.95
C ALA A 11 -14.85 -18.60 -23.33
N SER A 12 -14.57 -19.62 -22.52
CA SER A 12 -15.56 -20.30 -21.69
C SER A 12 -15.69 -19.63 -20.32
N VAL A 13 -16.92 -19.52 -19.83
CA VAL A 13 -17.21 -19.03 -18.47
C VAL A 13 -16.85 -20.11 -17.46
N VAL A 14 -15.84 -19.86 -16.63
CA VAL A 14 -15.45 -20.76 -15.54
C VAL A 14 -16.32 -20.51 -14.30
N PHE A 15 -16.49 -19.24 -13.94
CA PHE A 15 -17.36 -18.79 -12.85
C PHE A 15 -18.27 -17.67 -13.35
N GLY A 16 -19.58 -17.92 -13.33
CA GLY A 16 -20.58 -16.98 -13.82
C GLY A 16 -21.16 -16.09 -12.73
N GLY A 17 -21.76 -14.97 -13.15
CA GLY A 17 -22.46 -14.03 -12.28
C GLY A 17 -23.11 -12.90 -13.09
N PRO A 18 -23.79 -11.95 -12.43
CA PRO A 18 -24.36 -10.79 -13.09
C PRO A 18 -23.27 -9.93 -13.77
N LEU A 19 -23.43 -9.66 -15.06
CA LEU A 19 -22.59 -8.72 -15.81
C LEU A 19 -23.36 -7.41 -16.01
N ALA A 20 -22.83 -6.32 -15.46
CA ALA A 20 -23.37 -4.98 -15.64
C ALA A 20 -22.56 -4.20 -16.68
N GLU A 21 -23.04 -3.02 -17.04
CA GLU A 21 -22.39 -2.15 -18.03
C GLU A 21 -21.07 -1.55 -17.48
N HIS A 22 -20.16 -1.20 -18.41
CA HIS A 22 -18.91 -0.50 -18.12
C HIS A 22 -18.01 -1.16 -17.06
N LYS A 23 -17.96 -2.50 -17.02
CA LYS A 23 -17.07 -3.24 -16.13
C LYS A 23 -15.64 -3.29 -16.69
N GLY A 24 -14.67 -3.08 -15.80
CA GLY A 24 -13.25 -3.23 -16.11
C GLY A 24 -12.91 -4.66 -16.49
N ILE A 25 -11.90 -4.81 -17.35
CA ILE A 25 -11.35 -6.11 -17.76
C ILE A 25 -9.92 -6.18 -17.27
N ASN A 26 -9.62 -7.20 -16.47
CA ASN A 26 -8.26 -7.54 -16.06
C ASN A 26 -7.83 -8.80 -16.80
N ALA A 27 -6.58 -8.83 -17.26
CA ALA A 27 -6.00 -9.97 -17.97
C ALA A 27 -4.67 -10.34 -17.30
N PRO A 28 -4.71 -11.04 -16.15
CA PRO A 28 -3.51 -11.38 -15.41
C PRO A 28 -2.51 -12.16 -16.27
N GLY A 29 -1.24 -11.75 -16.22
CA GLY A 29 -0.16 -12.37 -16.99
C GLY A 29 -0.09 -11.97 -18.47
N VAL A 30 -0.97 -11.08 -18.95
CA VAL A 30 -0.89 -10.51 -20.29
C VAL A 30 -0.19 -9.16 -20.23
N ALA A 31 0.84 -8.99 -21.07
CA ALA A 31 1.48 -7.69 -21.25
C ALA A 31 0.51 -6.74 -21.98
N LEU A 32 -0.11 -5.83 -21.24
CA LEU A 32 -0.87 -4.72 -21.80
C LEU A 32 0.09 -3.59 -22.24
N PRO A 33 -0.33 -2.68 -23.13
CA PRO A 33 0.53 -1.60 -23.63
C PRO A 33 1.23 -0.85 -22.48
N ALA A 34 2.51 -0.53 -22.70
CA ALA A 34 3.44 -0.13 -21.64
C ALA A 34 3.16 1.25 -21.00
N SER A 35 2.35 2.11 -21.63
CA SER A 35 2.15 3.48 -21.13
C SER A 35 1.06 3.52 -20.07
N ALA A 36 1.42 3.87 -18.83
CA ALA A 36 0.46 4.18 -17.77
C ALA A 36 -0.35 5.47 -18.03
N LEU A 37 0.16 6.36 -18.89
CA LEU A 37 -0.48 7.64 -19.23
C LEU A 37 -1.13 7.54 -20.61
N THR A 38 -2.46 7.58 -20.64
CA THR A 38 -3.23 7.79 -21.87
C THR A 38 -3.30 9.28 -22.21
N ALA A 39 -3.71 9.62 -23.44
CA ALA A 39 -3.92 11.02 -23.83
C ALA A 39 -4.91 11.75 -22.89
N ARG A 40 -5.92 11.02 -22.40
CA ARG A 40 -6.88 11.54 -21.42
C ARG A 40 -6.22 11.78 -20.07
N ASP A 41 -5.38 10.86 -19.59
CA ASP A 41 -4.69 11.03 -18.32
C ASP A 41 -3.74 12.24 -18.35
N GLU A 42 -3.11 12.52 -19.50
CA GLU A 42 -2.31 13.73 -19.64
C GLU A 42 -3.16 15.02 -19.63
N GLU A 43 -4.36 14.99 -20.19
CA GLU A 43 -5.32 16.11 -20.12
C GLU A 43 -5.78 16.34 -18.68
N ASP A 44 -6.20 15.28 -18.00
CA ASP A 44 -6.63 15.32 -16.59
C ASP A 44 -5.48 15.77 -15.67
N LEU A 45 -4.24 15.33 -15.95
CA LEU A 45 -3.05 15.80 -15.25
C LEU A 45 -2.84 17.31 -15.45
N ARG A 46 -2.85 17.81 -16.69
CA ARG A 46 -2.71 19.26 -16.97
C ARG A 46 -3.82 20.06 -16.30
N PHE A 47 -5.04 19.56 -16.32
CA PHE A 47 -6.18 20.18 -15.68
C PHE A 47 -6.00 20.27 -14.16
N GLY A 48 -5.67 19.15 -13.49
CA GLY A 48 -5.41 19.13 -12.05
C GLY A 48 -4.27 20.06 -11.63
N LEU A 49 -3.19 20.10 -12.41
CA LEU A 49 -2.07 21.02 -12.18
C LEU A 49 -2.49 22.49 -12.30
N SER A 50 -3.40 22.81 -13.23
CA SER A 50 -3.93 24.17 -13.40
C SER A 50 -4.81 24.63 -12.24
N LEU A 51 -5.53 23.69 -11.59
CA LEU A 51 -6.29 23.94 -10.37
C LEU A 51 -5.38 24.07 -9.14
N GLY A 52 -4.15 23.56 -9.27
CA GLY A 52 -3.11 23.69 -8.28
C GLY A 52 -3.14 22.66 -7.17
N VAL A 53 -3.52 21.42 -7.49
CA VAL A 53 -3.45 20.27 -6.59
C VAL A 53 -2.11 20.16 -5.85
N ASP A 54 -2.18 19.65 -4.62
CA ASP A 54 -1.02 19.52 -3.73
C ASP A 54 -0.19 18.27 -4.00
N LEU A 55 -0.77 17.24 -4.61
CA LEU A 55 -0.11 15.99 -5.01
C LEU A 55 -0.86 15.34 -6.16
N VAL A 56 -0.20 14.45 -6.89
CA VAL A 56 -0.81 13.65 -7.96
C VAL A 56 -0.48 12.17 -7.76
N ALA A 57 -1.51 11.32 -7.67
CA ALA A 57 -1.33 9.87 -7.65
C ALA A 57 -1.53 9.28 -9.06
N LEU A 58 -0.50 8.64 -9.60
CA LEU A 58 -0.52 8.05 -10.94
C LEU A 58 -0.94 6.59 -10.86
N SER A 59 -2.01 6.24 -11.56
CA SER A 59 -2.53 4.86 -11.64
C SER A 59 -1.74 4.04 -12.64
N PHE A 60 -1.74 2.72 -12.44
CA PHE A 60 -1.16 1.71 -13.32
C PHE A 60 0.29 1.98 -13.71
N VAL A 61 1.08 2.60 -12.84
CA VAL A 61 2.52 2.78 -13.02
C VAL A 61 3.15 1.41 -13.24
N GLN A 62 4.00 1.28 -14.24
CA GLN A 62 4.71 0.03 -14.54
C GLN A 62 6.23 0.21 -14.58
N THR A 63 6.70 1.42 -14.92
CA THR A 63 8.12 1.75 -15.12
C THR A 63 8.45 3.12 -14.55
N GLY A 64 9.74 3.41 -14.35
CA GLY A 64 10.18 4.77 -14.00
C GLY A 64 9.89 5.79 -15.10
N ASP A 65 9.74 5.35 -16.35
CA ASP A 65 9.44 6.23 -17.48
C ASP A 65 8.04 6.86 -17.39
N ASP A 66 7.07 6.13 -16.84
CA ASP A 66 5.72 6.65 -16.58
C ASP A 66 5.78 7.90 -15.68
N LEU A 67 6.63 7.86 -14.64
CA LEU A 67 6.84 8.96 -13.71
C LEU A 67 7.60 10.11 -14.36
N ARG A 68 8.64 9.81 -15.15
CA ARG A 68 9.40 10.83 -15.90
C ARG A 68 8.51 11.59 -16.88
N ARG A 69 7.60 10.92 -17.56
CA ARG A 69 6.62 11.55 -18.47
C ARG A 69 5.63 12.44 -17.72
N ALA A 70 5.03 11.96 -16.63
CA ALA A 70 4.18 12.80 -15.79
C ALA A 70 4.93 14.03 -15.25
N ARG A 71 6.19 13.85 -14.81
CA ARG A 71 7.04 14.94 -14.35
C ARG A 71 7.33 15.97 -15.44
N ALA A 72 7.55 15.53 -16.68
CA ALA A 72 7.75 16.44 -17.81
C ALA A 72 6.51 17.31 -18.05
N ILE A 73 5.31 16.73 -17.96
CA ILE A 73 4.04 17.47 -18.05
C ILE A 73 3.91 18.47 -16.88
N ALA A 74 4.19 18.05 -15.66
CA ALA A 74 4.18 18.92 -14.48
C ALA A 74 5.17 20.08 -14.60
N ARG A 75 6.38 19.82 -15.12
CA ARG A 75 7.39 20.84 -15.42
C ARG A 75 6.89 21.85 -16.47
N ALA A 76 6.30 21.37 -17.57
CA ALA A 76 5.76 22.23 -18.62
C ALA A 76 4.60 23.11 -18.12
N ALA A 77 3.83 22.64 -17.14
CA ALA A 77 2.78 23.41 -16.48
C ALA A 77 3.29 24.37 -15.38
N GLY A 78 4.61 24.49 -15.16
CA GLY A 78 5.19 25.32 -14.10
C GLY A 78 5.00 24.75 -12.68
N ARG A 79 4.68 23.46 -12.56
CA ARG A 79 4.36 22.76 -11.30
C ARG A 79 5.33 21.61 -11.01
N ALA A 80 6.61 21.80 -11.34
CA ALA A 80 7.66 20.78 -11.22
C ALA A 80 7.77 20.14 -9.81
N ALA A 81 7.46 20.91 -8.78
CA ALA A 81 7.58 20.53 -7.38
C ALA A 81 6.35 19.78 -6.82
N VAL A 82 5.29 19.59 -7.61
CA VAL A 82 4.14 18.80 -7.13
C VAL A 82 4.58 17.35 -6.91
N PRO A 83 4.33 16.76 -5.72
CA PRO A 83 4.62 15.36 -5.46
C PRO A 83 3.88 14.41 -6.40
N LEU A 84 4.60 13.46 -6.99
CA LEU A 84 4.07 12.36 -7.77
C LEU A 84 4.11 11.06 -6.94
N ILE A 85 2.93 10.51 -6.66
CA ILE A 85 2.76 9.27 -5.91
C ILE A 85 2.52 8.13 -6.89
N ALA A 86 3.41 7.14 -6.95
CA ALA A 86 3.22 5.97 -7.81
C ALA A 86 2.24 4.97 -7.18
N LYS A 87 1.15 4.64 -7.87
CA LYS A 87 0.23 3.58 -7.44
C LYS A 87 0.73 2.23 -7.97
N ILE A 88 1.06 1.33 -7.05
CA ILE A 88 1.52 -0.03 -7.37
C ILE A 88 0.30 -0.95 -7.49
N GLU A 89 -0.11 -1.19 -8.74
CA GLU A 89 -1.33 -1.93 -9.10
C GLU A 89 -1.03 -3.12 -10.02
N ARG A 90 0.17 -3.16 -10.61
CA ARG A 90 0.57 -4.14 -11.63
C ARG A 90 1.79 -4.93 -11.17
N PRO A 91 1.89 -6.23 -11.50
CA PRO A 91 3.07 -7.04 -11.19
C PRO A 91 4.37 -6.47 -11.80
N LEU A 92 4.28 -5.84 -12.97
CA LEU A 92 5.45 -5.23 -13.62
C LEU A 92 6.02 -4.07 -12.81
N ALA A 93 5.17 -3.30 -12.12
CA ALA A 93 5.60 -2.23 -11.22
C ALA A 93 6.40 -2.79 -10.03
N LEU A 94 5.99 -3.95 -9.51
CA LEU A 94 6.69 -4.65 -8.43
C LEU A 94 8.02 -5.24 -8.93
N GLN A 95 8.09 -5.73 -10.16
CA GLN A 95 9.35 -6.19 -10.78
C GLN A 95 10.33 -5.04 -11.01
N ASN A 96 9.82 -3.86 -11.37
CA ASN A 96 10.59 -2.64 -11.60
C ASN A 96 10.64 -1.72 -10.37
N LEU A 97 10.35 -2.24 -9.17
CA LEU A 97 10.07 -1.44 -7.98
C LEU A 97 11.16 -0.41 -7.69
N ASP A 98 12.43 -0.81 -7.76
CA ASP A 98 13.54 0.09 -7.49
C ASP A 98 13.65 1.24 -8.51
N GLU A 99 13.30 1.03 -9.79
CA GLU A 99 13.27 2.13 -10.77
C GLU A 99 12.09 3.06 -10.49
N VAL A 100 10.89 2.49 -10.30
CA VAL A 100 9.67 3.24 -10.02
C VAL A 100 9.84 4.12 -8.79
N LEU A 101 10.36 3.57 -7.69
CA LEU A 101 10.54 4.31 -6.45
C LEU A 101 11.55 5.46 -6.60
N ARG A 102 12.65 5.28 -7.34
CA ARG A 102 13.64 6.36 -7.55
C ARG A 102 13.07 7.56 -8.31
N GLU A 103 12.04 7.37 -9.10
CA GLU A 103 11.38 8.43 -9.89
C GLU A 103 10.12 9.00 -9.20
N SER A 104 9.75 8.45 -8.03
CA SER A 104 8.54 8.81 -7.28
C SER A 104 8.87 9.71 -6.08
N ASP A 105 7.92 10.56 -5.69
CA ASP A 105 8.00 11.32 -4.43
C ASP A 105 7.29 10.60 -3.27
N GLY A 106 6.60 9.49 -3.57
CA GLY A 106 5.93 8.61 -2.62
C GLY A 106 5.30 7.44 -3.35
N VAL A 107 4.79 6.46 -2.60
CA VAL A 107 4.19 5.25 -3.16
C VAL A 107 2.83 4.98 -2.52
N MET A 108 1.88 4.50 -3.32
CA MET A 108 0.59 4.02 -2.87
C MET A 108 0.42 2.55 -3.25
N ILE A 109 0.18 1.71 -2.25
CA ILE A 109 -0.06 0.28 -2.41
C ILE A 109 -1.58 0.09 -2.61
N ALA A 110 -2.01 -0.04 -3.85
CA ALA A 110 -3.41 -0.14 -4.23
C ALA A 110 -3.83 -1.62 -4.32
N ARG A 111 -4.18 -2.16 -3.15
CA ARG A 111 -4.37 -3.61 -2.90
C ARG A 111 -5.53 -4.22 -3.69
N GLY A 112 -6.56 -3.44 -3.99
CA GLY A 112 -7.73 -3.87 -4.76
C GLY A 112 -7.32 -4.28 -6.18
N ASP A 113 -6.70 -3.37 -6.93
CA ASP A 113 -6.20 -3.66 -8.28
C ASP A 113 -5.04 -4.68 -8.25
N LEU A 114 -4.11 -4.52 -7.31
CA LEU A 114 -2.98 -5.46 -7.17
C LEU A 114 -3.45 -6.90 -6.89
N GLY A 115 -4.53 -7.07 -6.12
CA GLY A 115 -5.15 -8.37 -5.81
C GLY A 115 -5.93 -8.99 -6.96
N LEU A 116 -6.25 -8.22 -8.01
CA LEU A 116 -6.77 -8.77 -9.27
C LEU A 116 -5.65 -9.35 -10.15
N GLU A 117 -4.43 -8.86 -9.98
CA GLU A 117 -3.28 -9.20 -10.84
C GLU A 117 -2.31 -10.21 -10.19
N LEU A 118 -2.29 -10.29 -8.87
CA LEU A 118 -1.51 -11.27 -8.10
C LEU A 118 -2.42 -12.32 -7.45
N PRO A 119 -1.92 -13.54 -7.17
CA PRO A 119 -2.59 -14.45 -6.26
C PRO A 119 -2.82 -13.75 -4.91
N PHE A 120 -4.04 -13.84 -4.37
CA PHE A 120 -4.48 -13.03 -3.23
C PHE A 120 -3.60 -13.20 -1.99
N GLU A 121 -3.04 -14.40 -1.79
CA GLU A 121 -2.14 -14.72 -0.68
C GLU A 121 -0.78 -14.00 -0.78
N GLN A 122 -0.43 -13.48 -1.96
CA GLN A 122 0.82 -12.75 -2.18
C GLN A 122 0.69 -11.24 -1.92
N VAL A 123 -0.53 -10.69 -1.89
CA VAL A 123 -0.76 -9.24 -1.70
C VAL A 123 -0.18 -8.75 -0.36
N PRO A 124 -0.36 -9.44 0.78
CA PRO A 124 0.26 -9.01 2.04
C PRO A 124 1.79 -9.01 1.98
N ARG A 125 2.40 -9.98 1.28
CA ARG A 125 3.85 -10.03 1.07
C ARG A 125 4.33 -8.85 0.23
N ALA A 126 3.61 -8.54 -0.86
CA ALA A 126 3.92 -7.44 -1.75
C ALA A 126 3.84 -6.09 -1.03
N GLN A 127 2.80 -5.87 -0.20
CA GLN A 127 2.70 -4.68 0.65
C GLN A 127 3.95 -4.50 1.50
N LYS A 128 4.33 -5.52 2.28
CA LYS A 128 5.51 -5.46 3.16
C LYS A 128 6.81 -5.23 2.37
N GLU A 129 6.94 -5.80 1.18
CA GLU A 129 8.08 -5.59 0.30
C GLU A 129 8.16 -4.13 -0.18
N ILE A 130 7.07 -3.59 -0.73
CA ILE A 130 6.97 -2.20 -1.19
C ILE A 130 7.25 -1.22 -0.06
N THR A 131 6.61 -1.40 1.10
CA THR A 131 6.81 -0.56 2.29
C THR A 131 8.28 -0.55 2.70
N ARG A 132 8.93 -1.72 2.80
CA ARG A 132 10.36 -1.78 3.16
C ARG A 132 11.26 -1.08 2.13
N HIS A 133 10.99 -1.21 0.83
CA HIS A 133 11.82 -0.58 -0.20
C HIS A 133 11.65 0.94 -0.19
N ALA A 134 10.41 1.42 -0.13
CA ALA A 134 10.11 2.86 -0.08
C ALA A 134 10.69 3.52 1.18
N ARG A 135 10.54 2.90 2.35
CA ARG A 135 11.12 3.40 3.61
C ARG A 135 12.64 3.50 3.56
N ARG A 136 13.34 2.55 2.93
CA ARG A 136 14.81 2.63 2.74
C ARG A 136 15.23 3.82 1.89
N LEU A 137 14.34 4.33 1.05
CA LEU A 137 14.56 5.50 0.20
C LEU A 137 14.00 6.80 0.82
N GLY A 138 13.40 6.72 2.01
CA GLY A 138 12.76 7.88 2.66
C GLY A 138 11.49 8.35 1.97
N LEU A 139 10.82 7.48 1.20
CA LEU A 139 9.59 7.80 0.49
C LEU A 139 8.37 7.52 1.36
N PRO A 140 7.39 8.45 1.43
CA PRO A 140 6.10 8.21 2.07
C PRO A 140 5.37 7.02 1.44
N VAL A 141 4.78 6.19 2.28
CA VAL A 141 4.03 4.99 1.90
C VAL A 141 2.56 5.13 2.30
N ILE A 142 1.68 4.97 1.32
CA ILE A 142 0.23 4.97 1.52
C ILE A 142 -0.31 3.56 1.28
N VAL A 143 -0.98 2.96 2.25
CA VAL A 143 -1.79 1.76 2.00
C VAL A 143 -3.19 2.18 1.62
N ALA A 144 -3.70 1.66 0.50
CA ALA A 144 -4.99 2.04 -0.03
C ALA A 144 -5.86 0.82 -0.39
N THR A 145 -7.16 1.10 -0.48
CA THR A 145 -8.25 0.19 -0.87
C THR A 145 -8.48 -0.97 0.11
N GLN A 146 -9.76 -1.36 0.22
CA GLN A 146 -10.21 -2.48 1.06
C GLN A 146 -9.68 -2.41 2.50
N VAL A 147 -9.61 -1.20 3.08
CA VAL A 147 -9.12 -1.01 4.46
C VAL A 147 -10.27 -1.27 5.43
N LEU A 148 -11.40 -0.58 5.25
CA LEU A 148 -12.62 -0.75 6.05
C LEU A 148 -13.83 -0.96 5.13
N ASP A 149 -13.67 -1.74 4.05
CA ASP A 149 -14.64 -1.84 2.95
C ASP A 149 -16.05 -2.23 3.41
N SER A 150 -16.17 -3.09 4.43
CA SER A 150 -17.47 -3.48 5.00
C SER A 150 -18.25 -2.27 5.51
N MET A 151 -17.57 -1.20 5.94
CA MET A 151 -18.20 0.03 6.42
C MET A 151 -18.86 0.86 5.32
N ARG A 152 -18.75 0.46 4.06
CA ARG A 152 -19.57 1.01 2.97
C ARG A 152 -21.05 0.75 3.20
N THR A 153 -21.41 -0.40 3.76
CA THR A 153 -22.81 -0.81 3.98
C THR A 153 -23.11 -1.07 5.45
N GLU A 154 -22.11 -1.43 6.25
CA GLU A 154 -22.27 -1.78 7.65
C GLU A 154 -21.82 -0.66 8.60
N PRO A 155 -22.40 -0.57 9.81
CA PRO A 155 -22.04 0.47 10.77
C PRO A 155 -20.69 0.24 11.46
N ARG A 156 -20.09 -0.95 11.33
CA ARG A 156 -18.85 -1.38 12.00
C ARG A 156 -17.97 -2.20 11.04
N PRO A 157 -16.63 -2.12 11.16
CA PRO A 157 -15.74 -2.97 10.39
C PRO A 157 -15.70 -4.39 10.96
N THR A 158 -15.19 -5.31 10.16
CA THR A 158 -14.82 -6.65 10.60
C THR A 158 -13.55 -6.63 11.44
N ARG A 159 -13.31 -7.70 12.21
CA ARG A 159 -12.05 -7.86 12.95
C ARG A 159 -10.84 -7.97 12.02
N ALA A 160 -11.03 -8.57 10.85
CA ALA A 160 -9.97 -8.73 9.86
C ALA A 160 -9.50 -7.37 9.32
N GLU A 161 -10.43 -6.48 8.99
CA GLU A 161 -10.13 -5.10 8.55
C GLU A 161 -9.43 -4.28 9.63
N VAL A 162 -9.87 -4.40 10.89
CA VAL A 162 -9.21 -3.74 12.03
C VAL A 162 -7.77 -4.23 12.17
N SER A 163 -7.55 -5.55 12.14
CA SER A 163 -6.21 -6.13 12.22
C SER A 163 -5.34 -5.76 11.03
N ASP A 164 -5.91 -5.70 9.82
CA ASP A 164 -5.19 -5.31 8.61
C ASP A 164 -4.70 -3.85 8.69
N ALA A 165 -5.57 -2.91 9.08
CA ALA A 165 -5.21 -1.52 9.27
C ALA A 165 -4.15 -1.33 10.37
N ALA A 166 -4.29 -2.00 11.52
CA ALA A 166 -3.31 -1.95 12.60
C ALA A 166 -1.94 -2.51 12.15
N ASN A 167 -1.93 -3.66 11.47
CA ASN A 167 -0.69 -4.24 10.96
C ASN A 167 -0.02 -3.36 9.89
N ALA A 168 -0.78 -2.58 9.12
CA ALA A 168 -0.21 -1.62 8.19
C ALA A 168 0.56 -0.51 8.94
N VAL A 169 0.03 -0.02 10.07
CA VAL A 169 0.75 0.90 10.96
C VAL A 169 2.03 0.26 11.49
N ASP A 170 1.98 -0.98 11.98
CA ASP A 170 3.15 -1.72 12.47
C ASP A 170 4.22 -1.95 11.38
N ASP A 171 3.79 -2.10 10.11
CA ASP A 171 4.69 -2.18 8.96
C ASP A 171 5.40 -0.85 8.65
N GLY A 172 4.99 0.24 9.30
CA GLY A 172 5.57 1.57 9.17
C GLY A 172 5.06 2.33 7.95
N VAL A 173 3.78 2.18 7.60
CA VAL A 173 3.16 3.00 6.55
C VAL A 173 2.94 4.42 7.07
N ASP A 174 3.06 5.42 6.21
CA ASP A 174 2.94 6.84 6.60
C ASP A 174 1.47 7.33 6.52
N ALA A 175 0.64 6.68 5.71
CA ALA A 175 -0.79 6.96 5.64
C ALA A 175 -1.61 5.74 5.24
N ILE A 176 -2.88 5.75 5.63
CA ILE A 176 -3.89 4.78 5.22
C ILE A 176 -5.05 5.52 4.54
N MET A 177 -5.40 5.12 3.31
CA MET A 177 -6.42 5.74 2.49
C MET A 177 -7.74 4.96 2.54
N LEU A 178 -8.81 5.65 2.95
CA LEU A 178 -10.19 5.22 2.69
C LEU A 178 -10.61 5.67 1.29
N ALA A 179 -11.27 4.77 0.55
CA ALA A 179 -11.71 5.02 -0.82
C ALA A 179 -13.25 4.99 -0.90
N GLY A 180 -13.81 3.81 -1.12
CA GLY A 180 -15.24 3.60 -1.24
C GLY A 180 -16.01 3.95 0.03
N GLU A 181 -15.37 3.72 1.17
CA GLU A 181 -15.88 3.93 2.52
C GLU A 181 -16.29 5.40 2.75
N THR A 182 -15.53 6.34 2.19
CA THR A 182 -15.77 7.79 2.33
C THR A 182 -16.47 8.39 1.11
N ALA A 183 -16.22 7.87 -0.08
CA ALA A 183 -16.78 8.41 -1.32
C ALA A 183 -18.28 8.11 -1.49
N VAL A 184 -18.71 6.88 -1.18
CA VAL A 184 -20.07 6.40 -1.44
C VAL A 184 -20.65 5.53 -0.31
N GLY A 185 -19.94 5.44 0.83
CA GLY A 185 -20.37 4.65 1.98
C GLY A 185 -21.52 5.29 2.77
N VAL A 186 -22.25 4.47 3.53
CA VAL A 186 -23.41 4.91 4.32
C VAL A 186 -23.06 5.83 5.50
N ALA A 187 -21.81 5.82 5.97
CA ALA A 187 -21.38 6.58 7.14
C ALA A 187 -19.91 7.06 7.04
N PRO A 188 -19.58 7.96 6.10
CA PRO A 188 -18.19 8.35 5.79
C PRO A 188 -17.43 8.92 7.00
N ALA A 189 -18.06 9.83 7.76
CA ALA A 189 -17.46 10.41 8.96
C ALA A 189 -17.20 9.37 10.06
N ARG A 190 -18.01 8.29 10.12
CA ARG A 190 -17.77 7.19 11.06
C ARG A 190 -16.58 6.35 10.58
N GLY A 191 -16.49 6.04 9.30
CA GLY A 191 -15.35 5.33 8.72
C GLY A 191 -14.02 6.01 9.06
N VAL A 192 -13.95 7.34 8.89
CA VAL A 192 -12.76 8.13 9.26
C VAL A 192 -12.45 8.02 10.76
N ARG A 193 -13.43 8.26 11.64
CA ARG A 193 -13.22 8.15 13.10
C ARG A 193 -12.79 6.75 13.54
N THR A 194 -13.32 5.72 12.89
CA THR A 194 -12.95 4.33 13.17
C THR A 194 -11.50 4.08 12.76
N LEU A 195 -11.08 4.52 11.57
CA LEU A 195 -9.69 4.38 11.15
C LEU A 195 -8.74 5.14 12.08
N VAL A 196 -9.09 6.37 12.50
CA VAL A 196 -8.31 7.15 13.47
C VAL A 196 -8.11 6.38 14.77
N ALA A 197 -9.18 5.81 15.34
CA ALA A 197 -9.07 5.05 16.59
C ALA A 197 -8.18 3.80 16.46
N ILE A 198 -8.17 3.15 15.29
CA ILE A 198 -7.29 2.00 15.02
C ILE A 198 -5.83 2.45 14.94
N ILE A 199 -5.56 3.55 14.24
CA ILE A 199 -4.21 4.11 14.09
C ILE A 199 -3.66 4.54 15.46
N GLU A 200 -4.43 5.31 16.24
CA GLU A 200 -4.01 5.78 17.56
C GLU A 200 -3.70 4.61 18.52
N ASP A 201 -4.50 3.54 18.49
CA ASP A 201 -4.25 2.34 19.30
C ASP A 201 -2.98 1.58 18.85
N ALA A 202 -2.79 1.42 17.54
CA ALA A 202 -1.61 0.75 16.97
C ALA A 202 -0.31 1.53 17.23
N GLU A 203 -0.32 2.85 17.02
CA GLU A 203 0.82 3.73 17.35
C GLU A 203 1.12 3.70 18.85
N GLY A 204 0.09 3.72 19.70
CA GLY A 204 0.25 3.59 21.14
C GLY A 204 0.88 2.25 21.56
N ALA A 205 0.52 1.15 20.92
CA ALA A 205 1.11 -0.16 21.20
C ALA A 205 2.61 -0.21 20.84
N ALA A 206 3.01 0.45 19.75
CA ALA A 206 4.41 0.53 19.31
C ALA A 206 5.31 1.23 20.33
N GLU A 207 4.81 2.25 21.04
CA GLU A 207 5.55 2.93 22.12
C GLU A 207 5.83 2.02 23.33
N HIS A 208 5.01 0.99 23.54
CA HIS A 208 5.14 0.04 24.65
C HIS A 208 5.87 -1.26 24.27
N GLY A 209 6.20 -1.45 22.99
CA GLY A 209 6.61 -2.73 22.36
C GLY A 209 8.11 -3.01 22.24
N HIS A 210 8.98 -2.29 22.95
CA HIS A 210 10.40 -2.66 23.11
C HIS A 210 10.72 -3.10 24.55
N THR A 211 9.92 -3.99 25.11
CA THR A 211 10.41 -4.87 26.18
C THR A 211 10.99 -6.09 25.52
N ALA A 212 12.31 -6.28 25.65
CA ALA A 212 13.00 -7.48 25.19
C ALA A 212 12.24 -8.70 25.74
N VAL A 213 11.71 -9.53 24.84
CA VAL A 213 11.19 -10.84 25.23
C VAL A 213 12.42 -11.68 25.61
N GLU A 214 12.66 -11.82 26.90
CA GLU A 214 13.54 -12.87 27.43
C GLU A 214 13.11 -14.20 26.81
N PRO A 215 14.01 -15.00 26.19
CA PRO A 215 13.63 -16.20 25.48
C PRO A 215 13.12 -17.26 26.46
N GLY A 216 11.82 -17.25 26.72
CA GLY A 216 11.11 -18.13 27.63
C GLY A 216 10.41 -19.29 26.92
N PHE A 217 11.17 -20.11 26.19
CA PHE A 217 10.71 -21.47 25.88
C PHE A 217 11.90 -22.44 25.94
N SER A 218 12.03 -23.13 27.08
CA SER A 218 12.97 -24.24 27.24
C SER A 218 12.18 -25.55 27.22
N PRO A 219 12.38 -26.45 26.24
CA PRO A 219 11.78 -27.76 26.30
C PRO A 219 12.45 -28.60 27.41
N ALA A 220 11.60 -29.19 28.25
CA ALA A 220 11.86 -30.14 29.33
C ALA A 220 13.29 -30.73 29.48
N GLN A 221 13.88 -30.38 30.63
CA GLN A 221 14.75 -31.17 31.52
C GLN A 221 15.50 -32.39 30.95
N SER A 222 16.83 -32.25 30.81
CA SER A 222 17.78 -33.36 30.87
C SER A 222 19.02 -32.98 31.69
N THR A 223 19.16 -33.68 32.81
CA THR A 223 20.36 -34.07 33.57
C THR A 223 21.48 -33.06 33.96
N ARG A 224 21.60 -32.89 35.29
CA ARG A 224 22.79 -32.61 36.13
C ARG A 224 24.11 -32.16 35.45
N GLY A 225 24.63 -31.01 35.90
CA GLY A 225 26.08 -30.74 35.82
C GLY A 225 26.52 -29.29 36.06
N ASN A 226 26.68 -28.91 37.33
CA ASN A 226 27.68 -27.99 37.90
C ASN A 226 28.46 -27.02 36.95
N ARG A 227 28.32 -25.68 37.12
CA ARG A 227 29.43 -24.70 37.36
C ARG A 227 29.01 -23.22 37.25
N LYS A 228 29.32 -22.49 38.33
CA LYS A 228 29.92 -21.14 38.51
C LYS A 228 29.55 -19.94 37.59
N ARG A 229 29.05 -18.90 38.27
CA ARG A 229 29.27 -17.43 38.16
C ARG A 229 29.99 -16.86 36.92
N ALA A 230 29.40 -15.81 36.35
CA ALA A 230 30.06 -14.53 36.08
C ALA A 230 29.02 -13.41 35.95
N GLU A 231 29.18 -12.36 36.77
CA GLU A 231 28.56 -11.04 36.61
C GLU A 231 29.27 -10.27 35.49
N GLY A 232 28.57 -9.35 34.81
CA GLY A 232 29.25 -8.27 34.08
C GLY A 232 28.43 -7.56 33.01
N LEU A 233 28.14 -6.29 33.29
CA LEU A 233 27.91 -5.16 32.36
C LEU A 233 26.64 -5.27 31.47
N THR A 234 25.76 -4.27 31.38
CA THR A 234 26.03 -2.83 31.28
C THR A 234 24.73 -2.07 31.54
N SER A 235 24.78 -1.07 32.41
CA SER A 235 23.82 0.02 32.53
C SER A 235 24.54 1.32 32.17
N LEU A 236 23.87 2.21 31.42
CA LEU A 236 23.97 3.69 31.42
C LEU A 236 23.17 4.26 30.22
N PRO A 237 22.70 5.53 30.29
CA PRO A 237 21.28 5.84 30.10
C PRO A 237 20.98 6.80 28.93
N ALA A 238 19.69 6.91 28.65
CA ALA A 238 19.06 7.88 27.74
C ALA A 238 19.47 9.33 28.03
N LEU A 239 19.74 10.05 26.95
CA LEU A 239 20.08 11.47 26.89
C LEU A 239 19.01 12.18 26.06
N PHE A 240 18.56 13.33 26.58
CA PHE A 240 17.64 14.33 26.02
C PHE A 240 16.14 13.96 26.12
N GLY A 241 15.30 14.63 26.92
CA GLY A 241 15.39 15.94 27.55
C GLY A 241 14.39 16.90 26.92
N SER A 242 13.11 16.77 27.30
CA SER A 242 12.05 17.73 26.97
C SER A 242 12.17 18.99 27.84
N ARG A 243 11.99 20.17 27.22
CA ARG A 243 11.28 21.39 27.70
C ARG A 243 11.97 22.69 27.27
N PRO A 244 11.29 23.84 27.31
CA PRO A 244 9.88 24.08 27.68
C PRO A 244 8.97 24.48 26.51
#